data_AF-A0AAV5V2W2-F1
#
_entry.id   AF-A0AAV5V2W2-F1
#
_cell.length_a   1.000
_cell.length_b   1.000
_cell.length_c   1.000
_cell.angle_alpha   90.00
_cell.angle_beta   90.00
_cell.angle_gamma   90.00
#
_symmetry.space_group_name_H-M   'P 1'
#
loop_
_entity.id
_entity.type
_entity.pdbx_description
1 polymer ?
#
loop_
_entity_poly.entity_id
_entity_poly.type
_entity_poly.pdbx_seq_one_letter_code
_entity_poly.pdbx_strand_id
1 'polypeptide(L)'
;FQMEQPQRATVRKFRRTQSVQDESYASTSVLRKSSRQSSRSRSSKRTSGTSLASLSFSQRQAIGTSWRLIRPQANATFRKIFLELEIACPKVKQIFYKAALVDAFNKDGENAATLEEHIKISAKFFDDLLAVMDNEDEFRTLIRKIGAAHAILARSCNFGGEIWERLGEIAMERICGLESCQTREASRAWRILIACVIDELRTGFEDEHRLVTRRSSSSSDLPDEMLLEEEAANGDEIPRCPYSASSADAEDLQTKLRELRLQYTSTVPLQ
;
A
#
# COMPACT_ATOMS: atom_id res chain seq x y z
N PHE A 1 1.12 57.10 -55.16
CA PHE A 1 0.64 56.55 -53.88
C PHE A 1 1.85 56.39 -52.97
N GLN A 2 2.37 57.41 -52.27
CA GLN A 2 1.79 58.30 -51.25
C GLN A 2 1.87 57.66 -49.85
N MET A 3 2.76 58.24 -49.02
CA MET A 3 2.74 58.38 -47.54
C MET A 3 2.72 57.07 -46.70
N GLU A 4 3.29 56.94 -45.50
CA GLU A 4 3.95 57.79 -44.51
C GLU A 4 4.59 56.86 -43.45
N GLN A 5 5.66 57.28 -42.75
CA GLN A 5 6.02 56.77 -41.39
C GLN A 5 5.12 57.48 -40.34
N PRO A 6 5.29 57.44 -39.00
CA PRO A 6 6.06 56.60 -38.04
C PRO A 6 5.15 56.08 -36.88
N GLN A 7 5.65 55.49 -35.78
CA GLN A 7 5.75 56.19 -34.48
C GLN A 7 6.54 55.39 -33.43
N ARG A 8 7.20 56.17 -32.56
CA ARG A 8 8.13 55.80 -31.49
C ARG A 8 7.46 56.04 -30.12
N ALA A 9 8.10 55.50 -29.08
CA ALA A 9 7.98 55.83 -27.64
C ALA A 9 6.83 55.11 -26.89
N THR A 10 6.98 54.65 -25.64
CA THR A 10 7.62 55.32 -24.49
C THR A 10 8.18 54.34 -23.44
N VAL A 11 9.23 54.82 -22.77
CA VAL A 11 9.89 54.31 -21.57
C VAL A 11 8.99 54.41 -20.34
N ARG A 12 9.09 53.45 -19.40
CA ARG A 12 9.05 53.75 -17.95
C ARG A 12 9.72 52.64 -17.12
N LYS A 13 10.96 52.92 -16.70
CA LYS A 13 11.57 52.35 -15.48
C LYS A 13 10.93 53.03 -14.27
N PHE A 14 10.59 52.27 -13.22
CA PHE A 14 10.42 52.83 -11.88
C PHE A 14 11.12 51.96 -10.82
N ARG A 15 11.89 52.68 -9.99
CA ARG A 15 12.69 52.29 -8.80
C ARG A 15 11.78 51.80 -7.66
N ARG A 16 12.19 50.76 -6.91
CA ARG A 16 12.87 50.76 -5.59
C ARG A 16 12.11 51.42 -4.44
N THR A 17 11.78 50.63 -3.42
CA THR A 17 11.90 51.01 -2.00
C THR A 17 12.37 49.82 -1.15
N GLN A 18 13.47 50.04 -0.43
CA GLN A 18 13.96 49.32 0.76
C GLN A 18 13.83 50.32 1.94
N SER A 19 13.52 49.82 3.14
CA SER A 19 13.72 50.44 4.47
C SER A 19 13.42 49.31 5.49
N VAL A 20 14.27 48.77 6.39
CA VAL A 20 15.24 49.31 7.40
C VAL A 20 14.49 50.22 8.38
N GLN A 21 14.48 50.12 9.70
CA GLN A 21 14.96 49.22 10.78
C GLN A 21 14.16 49.67 12.03
N ASP A 22 14.05 48.86 13.09
CA ASP A 22 14.20 49.43 14.44
C ASP A 22 14.63 48.35 15.44
N GLU A 23 15.67 48.67 16.20
CA GLU A 23 16.19 47.95 17.37
C GLU A 23 15.92 48.79 18.62
N SER A 24 15.75 48.15 19.78
CA SER A 24 16.23 48.71 21.06
C SER A 24 16.00 47.77 22.28
N TYR A 25 17.13 47.22 22.75
CA TYR A 25 17.64 47.08 24.14
C TYR A 25 17.08 46.10 25.21
N ALA A 26 17.97 45.12 25.53
CA ALA A 26 18.42 44.47 26.78
C ALA A 26 17.70 44.75 28.13
N SER A 27 17.63 43.89 29.16
CA SER A 27 18.50 42.84 29.77
C SER A 27 17.59 41.90 30.62
N THR A 28 17.87 40.66 31.04
CA THR A 28 18.89 40.14 31.98
C THR A 28 18.76 38.60 32.08
N SER A 29 19.84 37.95 32.53
CA SER A 29 20.04 36.53 32.87
C SER A 29 18.92 35.83 33.66
N VAL A 30 18.76 34.50 33.50
CA VAL A 30 19.02 33.43 34.52
C VAL A 30 19.00 32.05 33.84
N LEU A 31 20.05 31.26 34.06
CA LEU A 31 20.17 29.84 33.72
C LEU A 31 19.07 29.00 34.40
N ARG A 32 18.26 28.27 33.63
CA ARG A 32 17.56 27.08 34.13
C ARG A 32 17.61 25.93 33.13
N LYS A 33 18.37 24.90 33.55
CA LYS A 33 18.46 23.56 33.00
C LYS A 33 17.06 22.92 33.04
N SER A 34 16.45 22.68 31.89
CA SER A 34 15.27 21.83 31.78
C SER A 34 15.52 20.80 30.69
N SER A 35 15.75 19.57 31.13
CA SER A 35 15.64 18.37 30.31
C SER A 35 14.20 18.30 29.79
N ARG A 36 13.99 18.80 28.58
CA ARG A 36 12.81 18.47 27.79
C ARG A 36 13.25 17.42 26.80
N GLN A 37 12.95 16.16 27.13
CA GLN A 37 12.79 15.11 26.13
C GLN A 37 11.82 15.68 25.07
N SER A 38 12.39 16.10 23.96
CA SER A 38 11.64 16.35 22.73
C SER A 38 11.14 14.98 22.31
N SER A 39 9.94 14.63 22.75
CA SER A 39 9.05 13.74 22.02
C SER A 39 8.92 14.37 20.65
N ARG A 40 9.81 13.97 19.73
CA ARG A 40 9.67 14.17 18.30
C ARG A 40 8.38 13.46 17.94
N SER A 41 7.26 14.19 18.02
CA SER A 41 6.06 13.88 17.28
C SER A 41 6.53 13.75 15.85
N ARG A 42 6.70 12.50 15.41
CA ARG A 42 6.75 12.18 14.00
C ARG A 42 5.41 12.65 13.48
N SER A 43 5.38 13.88 13.02
CA SER A 43 4.43 14.32 12.02
C SER A 43 4.63 13.32 10.88
N SER A 44 3.81 12.27 10.89
CA SER A 44 3.41 11.64 9.65
C SER A 44 3.02 12.82 8.78
N LYS A 45 3.85 13.08 7.76
CA LYS A 45 3.49 13.97 6.67
C LYS A 45 2.12 13.47 6.23
N ARG A 46 1.11 14.24 6.63
CA ARG A 46 -0.27 14.02 6.27
C ARG A 46 -0.27 14.06 4.75
N THR A 47 -0.64 12.96 4.10
CA THR A 47 -1.33 13.03 2.82
C THR A 47 -2.69 13.68 3.09
N SER A 48 -2.67 14.97 3.42
CA SER A 48 -3.86 15.81 3.26
C SER A 48 -4.10 15.86 1.76
N GLY A 49 -5.15 15.22 1.26
CA GLY A 49 -5.50 15.44 -0.14
C GLY A 49 -6.77 14.78 -0.66
N THR A 50 -7.04 13.54 -0.31
CA THR A 50 -8.07 12.78 -1.03
C THR A 50 -8.92 11.99 -0.06
N SER A 51 -10.01 12.61 0.39
CA SER A 51 -11.06 11.94 1.16
C SER A 51 -12.23 11.68 0.22
N LEU A 52 -12.90 10.54 0.40
CA LEU A 52 -14.15 10.24 -0.29
C LEU A 52 -15.21 11.34 -0.07
N ALA A 53 -15.19 12.00 1.09
CA ALA A 53 -16.06 13.15 1.40
C ALA A 53 -15.84 14.35 0.44
N SER A 54 -14.71 14.41 -0.27
CA SER A 54 -14.46 15.45 -1.27
C SER A 54 -15.19 15.24 -2.60
N LEU A 55 -15.75 14.05 -2.84
CA LEU A 55 -16.53 13.76 -4.04
C LEU A 55 -17.93 14.38 -3.92
N SER A 56 -18.26 15.28 -4.86
CA SER A 56 -19.62 15.80 -5.01
C SER A 56 -20.59 14.69 -5.42
N PHE A 57 -21.89 14.94 -5.23
CA PHE A 57 -22.95 14.04 -5.71
C PHE A 57 -22.83 13.76 -7.22
N SER A 58 -22.59 14.80 -8.02
CA SER A 58 -22.41 14.67 -9.48
C SER A 58 -21.19 13.82 -9.84
N GLN A 59 -20.09 13.93 -9.09
CA GLN A 59 -18.90 13.10 -9.28
C GLN A 59 -19.15 11.63 -8.93
N ARG A 60 -19.89 11.35 -7.85
CA ARG A 60 -20.32 9.99 -7.47
C ARG A 60 -21.22 9.39 -8.56
N GLN A 61 -22.16 10.17 -9.10
CA GLN A 61 -23.01 9.75 -10.21
C GLN A 61 -22.20 9.50 -11.50
N ALA A 62 -21.19 10.33 -11.77
CA ALA A 62 -20.29 10.16 -12.91
C ALA A 62 -19.48 8.85 -12.79
N ILE A 63 -18.97 8.53 -11.58
CA ILE A 63 -18.32 7.25 -11.30
C ILE A 63 -19.30 6.09 -11.54
N GLY A 64 -20.50 6.13 -10.96
CA GLY A 64 -21.48 5.05 -11.13
C GLY A 64 -21.89 4.81 -12.59
N THR A 65 -22.10 5.89 -13.34
CA THR A 65 -22.46 5.81 -14.77
C THR A 65 -21.31 5.27 -15.60
N SER A 66 -20.09 5.78 -15.41
CA SER A 66 -18.91 5.34 -16.15
C SER A 66 -18.48 3.92 -15.77
N TRP A 67 -18.59 3.51 -14.50
CA TRP A 67 -18.33 2.14 -14.07
C TRP A 67 -19.24 1.15 -14.80
N ARG A 68 -20.53 1.45 -14.96
CA ARG A 68 -21.45 0.58 -15.71
C ARG A 68 -20.99 0.31 -17.15
N LEU A 69 -20.31 1.27 -17.78
CA LEU A 69 -19.72 1.13 -19.11
C LEU A 69 -18.35 0.43 -19.10
N ILE A 70 -17.56 0.63 -18.03
CA ILE A 70 -16.26 -0.04 -17.85
C ILE A 70 -16.44 -1.51 -17.47
N ARG A 71 -17.45 -1.82 -16.67
CA ARG A 71 -17.63 -3.12 -16.00
C ARG A 71 -17.58 -4.34 -16.93
N PRO A 72 -18.19 -4.33 -18.13
CA PRO A 72 -18.11 -5.47 -19.06
C PRO A 72 -16.68 -5.79 -19.50
N GLN A 73 -15.80 -4.79 -19.52
CA GLN A 73 -14.39 -4.93 -19.91
C GLN A 73 -13.41 -4.81 -18.72
N ALA A 74 -13.92 -4.76 -17.48
CA ALA A 74 -13.10 -4.53 -16.29
C ALA A 74 -11.99 -5.57 -16.14
N ASN A 75 -12.27 -6.85 -16.38
CA ASN A 75 -11.25 -7.91 -16.31
C ASN A 75 -10.11 -7.68 -17.33
N ALA A 76 -10.43 -7.23 -18.54
CA ALA A 76 -9.42 -6.91 -19.55
C ALA A 76 -8.58 -5.68 -19.14
N THR A 77 -9.22 -4.67 -18.53
CA THR A 77 -8.54 -3.50 -17.98
C THR A 77 -7.60 -3.88 -16.81
N PHE A 78 -8.08 -4.64 -15.84
CA PHE A 78 -7.25 -5.09 -14.71
C PHE A 78 -6.12 -6.02 -15.16
N ARG A 79 -6.33 -6.85 -16.18
CA ARG A 79 -5.23 -7.62 -16.77
C ARG A 79 -4.11 -6.70 -17.28
N LYS A 80 -4.44 -5.64 -18.02
CA LYS A 80 -3.44 -4.67 -18.49
C LYS A 80 -2.72 -4.00 -17.31
N ILE A 81 -3.48 -3.57 -16.30
CA ILE A 81 -2.93 -2.95 -15.08
C ILE A 81 -1.92 -3.88 -14.39
N PHE A 82 -2.30 -5.14 -14.14
CA PHE A 82 -1.41 -6.06 -13.42
C PHE A 82 -0.21 -6.49 -14.27
N LEU A 83 -0.37 -6.73 -15.58
CA LEU A 83 0.76 -7.05 -16.45
C LEU A 83 1.77 -5.91 -16.51
N GLU A 84 1.31 -4.66 -16.55
CA GLU A 84 2.21 -3.51 -16.48
C GLU A 84 2.85 -3.33 -15.11
N LEU A 85 2.13 -3.67 -14.05
CA LEU A 85 2.69 -3.69 -12.70
C LEU A 85 3.78 -4.76 -12.57
N GLU A 86 3.61 -5.95 -13.16
CA GLU A 86 4.66 -6.99 -13.21
C GLU A 86 5.91 -6.52 -13.96
N ILE A 87 5.72 -5.78 -15.05
CA ILE A 87 6.83 -5.20 -15.84
C ILE A 87 7.55 -4.12 -15.03
N ALA A 88 6.80 -3.21 -14.39
CA ALA A 88 7.36 -2.11 -13.62
C ALA A 88 7.97 -2.56 -12.28
N CYS A 89 7.42 -3.63 -11.70
CA CYS A 89 7.82 -4.16 -10.40
C CYS A 89 8.04 -5.68 -10.51
N PRO A 90 9.25 -6.15 -10.84
CA PRO A 90 9.55 -7.58 -10.98
C PRO A 90 9.22 -8.43 -9.75
N LYS A 91 9.20 -7.81 -8.55
CA LYS A 91 8.74 -8.46 -7.30
C LYS A 91 7.30 -8.95 -7.41
N VAL A 92 6.41 -8.17 -8.04
CA VAL A 92 4.99 -8.53 -8.23
C VAL A 92 4.87 -9.77 -9.11
N LYS A 93 5.65 -9.82 -10.20
CA LYS A 93 5.74 -11.00 -11.06
C LYS A 93 6.17 -12.24 -10.28
N GLN A 94 7.16 -12.11 -9.41
CA GLN A 94 7.62 -13.21 -8.56
C GLN A 94 6.56 -13.67 -7.56
N ILE A 95 5.77 -12.74 -7.00
CA ILE A 95 4.67 -13.06 -6.08
C ILE A 95 3.61 -13.89 -6.80
N PHE A 96 3.14 -13.44 -7.97
CA PHE A 96 2.14 -14.20 -8.74
C PHE A 96 2.68 -15.54 -9.23
N TYR A 97 3.96 -15.62 -9.59
CA TYR A 97 4.60 -16.89 -9.94
C TYR A 97 4.62 -17.86 -8.75
N LYS A 98 5.03 -17.41 -7.56
CA LYS A 98 4.99 -18.23 -6.34
C LYS A 98 3.56 -18.66 -6.00
N ALA A 99 2.58 -17.78 -6.14
CA ALA A 99 1.18 -18.11 -5.93
C ALA A 99 0.69 -19.19 -6.90
N ALA A 100 1.03 -19.08 -8.19
CA ALA A 100 0.71 -20.09 -9.19
C ALA A 100 1.36 -21.46 -8.92
N LEU A 101 2.60 -21.47 -8.41
CA LEU A 101 3.24 -22.71 -7.97
C LEU A 101 2.49 -23.35 -6.81
N VAL A 102 2.14 -22.58 -5.78
CA VAL A 102 1.37 -23.10 -4.63
C VAL A 102 0.00 -23.60 -5.07
N ASP A 103 -0.68 -22.85 -5.95
CA ASP A 103 -1.99 -23.21 -6.49
C ASP A 103 -1.94 -24.53 -7.28
N ALA A 104 -0.87 -24.78 -8.05
CA ALA A 104 -0.70 -26.04 -8.79
C ALA A 104 -0.61 -27.28 -7.88
N PHE A 105 -0.27 -27.11 -6.59
CA PHE A 105 -0.28 -28.19 -5.59
C PHE A 105 -1.53 -28.18 -4.70
N ASN A 106 -2.40 -27.16 -4.84
CA ASN A 106 -3.63 -27.04 -4.07
C ASN A 106 -4.77 -27.78 -4.81
N LYS A 107 -5.15 -28.96 -4.29
CA LYS A 107 -6.15 -29.84 -4.94
C LYS A 107 -7.58 -29.34 -4.83
N ASP A 108 -7.84 -28.46 -3.87
CA ASP A 108 -9.20 -28.02 -3.54
C ASP A 108 -9.62 -26.77 -4.33
N GLY A 109 -8.69 -26.10 -5.03
CA GLY A 109 -8.95 -24.91 -5.88
C GLY A 109 -9.50 -23.68 -5.13
N GLU A 110 -9.87 -23.84 -3.87
CA GLU A 110 -10.29 -22.77 -2.99
C GLU A 110 -9.06 -21.94 -2.58
N ASN A 111 -9.15 -20.63 -2.81
CA ASN A 111 -8.15 -19.62 -2.43
C ASN A 111 -6.92 -19.50 -3.36
N ALA A 112 -7.11 -19.70 -4.66
CA ALA A 112 -6.10 -19.36 -5.66
C ALA A 112 -5.74 -17.85 -5.59
N ALA A 113 -4.48 -17.53 -5.39
CA ALA A 113 -3.98 -16.15 -5.37
C ALA A 113 -3.24 -15.78 -6.67
N THR A 114 -3.60 -16.43 -7.78
CA THR A 114 -2.97 -16.21 -9.10
C THR A 114 -3.33 -14.84 -9.68
N LEU A 115 -2.58 -14.41 -10.70
CA LEU A 115 -2.86 -13.20 -11.47
C LEU A 115 -4.30 -13.18 -12.00
N GLU A 116 -4.72 -14.30 -12.59
CA GLU A 116 -6.06 -14.45 -13.19
C GLU A 116 -7.18 -14.35 -12.14
N GLU A 117 -6.93 -14.83 -10.92
CA GLU A 117 -7.89 -14.68 -9.85
C GLU A 117 -7.92 -13.23 -9.30
N HIS A 118 -6.76 -12.59 -9.15
CA HIS A 118 -6.68 -11.18 -8.77
C HIS A 118 -7.39 -10.24 -9.77
N ILE A 119 -7.36 -10.56 -11.06
CA ILE A 119 -8.10 -9.82 -12.09
C ILE A 119 -9.61 -9.84 -11.80
N LYS A 120 -10.17 -11.03 -11.52
CA LYS A 120 -11.61 -11.18 -11.24
C LYS A 120 -11.98 -10.53 -9.92
N ILE A 121 -11.19 -10.77 -8.88
CA ILE A 121 -11.39 -10.20 -7.55
C ILE A 121 -11.32 -8.68 -7.61
N SER A 122 -10.43 -8.10 -8.41
CA SER A 122 -10.33 -6.64 -8.57
C SER A 122 -11.59 -6.04 -9.20
N ALA A 123 -12.15 -6.68 -10.24
CA ALA A 123 -13.41 -6.21 -10.83
C ALA A 123 -14.57 -6.30 -9.83
N LYS A 124 -14.68 -7.43 -9.11
CA LYS A 124 -15.69 -7.59 -8.06
C LYS A 124 -15.49 -6.59 -6.91
N PHE A 125 -14.24 -6.34 -6.52
CA PHE A 125 -13.92 -5.38 -5.47
C PHE A 125 -14.45 -3.98 -5.82
N PHE A 126 -14.33 -3.52 -7.07
CA PHE A 126 -14.93 -2.26 -7.48
C PHE A 126 -16.47 -2.30 -7.52
N ASP A 127 -17.09 -3.44 -7.84
CA ASP A 127 -18.55 -3.57 -7.71
C ASP A 127 -19.00 -3.37 -6.26
N ASP A 128 -18.38 -4.10 -5.34
CA ASP A 128 -18.71 -4.08 -3.91
C ASP A 128 -18.39 -2.69 -3.30
N LEU A 129 -17.25 -2.10 -3.68
CA LEU A 129 -16.81 -0.80 -3.22
C LEU A 129 -17.77 0.32 -3.64
N LEU A 130 -18.24 0.30 -4.89
CA LEU A 130 -19.15 1.32 -5.41
C LEU A 130 -20.56 1.16 -4.85
N ALA A 131 -20.96 -0.04 -4.42
CA ALA A 131 -22.25 -0.28 -3.75
C ALA A 131 -22.32 0.39 -2.36
N VAL A 132 -21.18 0.51 -1.66
CA VAL A 132 -21.10 1.09 -0.30
C VAL A 132 -20.54 2.51 -0.30
N MET A 133 -20.37 3.14 -1.46
CA MET A 133 -19.69 4.44 -1.61
C MET A 133 -20.32 5.59 -0.81
N ASP A 134 -21.62 5.52 -0.50
CA ASP A 134 -22.31 6.51 0.32
C ASP A 134 -22.14 6.28 1.84
N ASN A 135 -21.63 5.12 2.24
CA ASN A 135 -21.25 4.80 3.61
C ASN A 135 -19.71 4.84 3.76
N GLU A 136 -19.18 5.98 4.19
CA GLU A 136 -17.74 6.23 4.20
C GLU A 136 -16.95 5.28 5.13
N ASP A 137 -17.54 4.87 6.25
CA ASP A 137 -16.90 3.95 7.20
C ASP A 137 -16.83 2.54 6.65
N GLU A 138 -17.91 2.06 6.04
CA GLU A 138 -17.96 0.75 5.37
C GLU A 138 -17.02 0.72 4.15
N PHE A 139 -17.03 1.79 3.35
CA PHE A 139 -16.13 1.97 2.22
C PHE A 139 -14.66 1.87 2.65
N ARG A 140 -14.25 2.62 3.68
CA ARG A 140 -12.87 2.54 4.21
C ARG A 140 -12.54 1.17 4.78
N THR A 141 -13.46 0.58 5.54
CA THR A 141 -13.27 -0.71 6.19
C THR A 141 -13.02 -1.81 5.15
N LEU A 142 -13.81 -1.81 4.07
CA LEU A 142 -13.65 -2.75 2.96
C LEU A 142 -12.25 -2.65 2.34
N ILE A 143 -11.79 -1.44 2.01
CA ILE A 143 -10.48 -1.23 1.39
C ILE A 143 -9.35 -1.63 2.34
N ARG A 144 -9.39 -1.17 3.60
CA ARG A 144 -8.34 -1.47 4.59
C ARG A 144 -8.20 -2.95 4.87
N LYS A 145 -9.31 -3.70 4.86
CA LYS A 145 -9.29 -5.16 5.02
C LYS A 145 -8.47 -5.83 3.91
N ILE A 146 -8.61 -5.37 2.66
CA ILE A 146 -7.79 -5.88 1.54
C ILE A 146 -6.32 -5.51 1.73
N GLY A 147 -6.03 -4.27 2.11
CA GLY A 147 -4.67 -3.83 2.43
C GLY A 147 -4.00 -4.68 3.51
N ALA A 148 -4.71 -4.90 4.61
CA ALA A 148 -4.24 -5.72 5.74
C ALA A 148 -3.96 -7.18 5.32
N ALA A 149 -4.80 -7.77 4.48
CA ALA A 149 -4.59 -9.14 3.97
C ALA A 149 -3.27 -9.29 3.19
N HIS A 150 -2.77 -8.21 2.58
CA HIS A 150 -1.49 -8.21 1.86
C HIS A 150 -0.28 -8.05 2.79
N ALA A 151 -0.45 -7.74 4.08
CA ALA A 151 0.65 -7.54 5.03
C ALA A 151 1.52 -8.80 5.21
N ILE A 152 0.97 -9.99 4.99
CA ILE A 152 1.71 -11.26 5.04
C ILE A 152 2.86 -11.30 4.02
N LEU A 153 2.72 -10.59 2.89
CA LEU A 153 3.72 -10.55 1.81
C LEU A 153 4.91 -9.65 2.16
N ALA A 154 4.78 -8.79 3.17
CA ALA A 154 5.84 -7.85 3.55
C ALA A 154 7.12 -8.59 3.98
N ARG A 155 6.98 -9.71 4.70
CA ARG A 155 8.12 -10.49 5.19
C ARG A 155 8.69 -11.45 4.16
N SER A 156 7.83 -12.18 3.46
CA SER A 156 8.22 -13.27 2.57
C SER A 156 8.61 -12.81 1.17
N CYS A 157 8.07 -11.68 0.73
CA CYS A 157 8.21 -11.17 -0.63
C CYS A 157 8.70 -9.71 -0.68
N ASN A 158 9.02 -9.13 0.48
CA ASN A 158 9.45 -7.73 0.61
C ASN A 158 8.47 -6.77 -0.10
N PHE A 159 7.18 -7.07 0.02
CA PHE A 159 6.08 -6.25 -0.47
C PHE A 159 5.96 -5.00 0.39
N GLY A 160 5.76 -3.84 -0.22
CA GLY A 160 5.80 -2.56 0.49
C GLY A 160 4.99 -1.47 -0.18
N GLY A 161 5.04 -0.28 0.42
CA GLY A 161 4.28 0.91 -0.03
C GLY A 161 4.56 1.31 -1.48
N GLU A 162 5.78 1.05 -1.98
CA GLU A 162 6.17 1.39 -3.34
C GLU A 162 5.36 0.64 -4.41
N ILE A 163 4.89 -0.57 -4.08
CA ILE A 163 4.07 -1.37 -5.00
C ILE A 163 2.65 -0.77 -5.10
N TRP A 164 2.09 -0.30 -3.97
CA TRP A 164 0.80 0.39 -3.97
C TRP A 164 0.84 1.70 -4.75
N GLU A 165 1.91 2.49 -4.57
CA GLU A 165 2.12 3.72 -5.34
C GLU A 165 2.14 3.43 -6.85
N ARG A 166 2.92 2.41 -7.26
CA ARG A 166 3.02 2.04 -8.67
C ARG A 166 1.72 1.49 -9.24
N LEU A 167 0.99 0.69 -8.46
CA LEU A 167 -0.35 0.22 -8.82
C LEU A 167 -1.30 1.41 -9.04
N GLY A 168 -1.26 2.41 -8.16
CA GLY A 168 -2.09 3.61 -8.26
C GLY A 168 -1.81 4.43 -9.52
N GLU A 169 -0.55 4.64 -9.86
CA GLU A 169 -0.15 5.33 -11.10
C GLU A 169 -0.69 4.62 -12.35
N ILE A 170 -0.46 3.31 -12.45
CA ILE A 170 -0.88 2.50 -13.61
C ILE A 170 -2.41 2.44 -13.69
N ALA A 171 -3.09 2.21 -12.56
CA ALA A 171 -4.54 2.17 -12.51
C ALA A 171 -5.15 3.51 -12.91
N MET A 172 -4.56 4.63 -12.44
CA MET A 172 -5.00 5.96 -12.79
C MET A 172 -4.88 6.22 -14.30
N GLU A 173 -3.73 5.89 -14.90
CA GLU A 173 -3.52 6.02 -16.35
C GLU A 173 -4.51 5.17 -17.15
N ARG A 174 -4.64 3.88 -16.79
CA ARG A 174 -5.45 2.93 -17.55
C ARG A 174 -6.94 3.19 -17.44
N ILE A 175 -7.46 3.48 -16.24
CA ILE A 175 -8.88 3.74 -16.03
C ILE A 175 -9.26 5.11 -16.60
N CYS A 176 -8.48 6.16 -16.33
CA CYS A 176 -8.80 7.49 -16.84
C CYS A 176 -8.60 7.62 -18.36
N GLY A 177 -7.84 6.71 -18.99
CA GLY A 177 -7.67 6.62 -20.43
C GLY A 177 -8.85 5.95 -21.17
N LEU A 178 -9.80 5.34 -20.47
CA LEU A 178 -10.99 4.75 -21.09
C LEU A 178 -11.94 5.83 -21.61
N GLU A 179 -12.58 5.58 -22.75
CA GLU A 179 -13.55 6.52 -23.36
C GLU A 179 -14.67 6.91 -22.38
N SER A 180 -15.14 5.94 -21.57
CA SER A 180 -16.15 6.15 -20.53
C SER A 180 -15.73 7.15 -19.43
N CYS A 181 -14.43 7.44 -19.31
CA CYS A 181 -13.86 8.39 -18.36
C CYS A 181 -13.39 9.70 -19.01
N GLN A 182 -13.57 9.90 -20.33
CA GLN A 182 -13.03 11.08 -21.03
C GLN A 182 -13.71 12.40 -20.68
N THR A 183 -14.90 12.38 -20.08
CA THR A 183 -15.49 13.62 -19.56
C THR A 183 -14.62 14.17 -18.44
N ARG A 184 -14.43 15.50 -18.42
CA ARG A 184 -13.59 16.15 -17.40
C ARG A 184 -14.03 15.80 -15.97
N GLU A 185 -15.33 15.69 -15.76
CA GLU A 185 -15.91 15.35 -14.45
C GLU A 185 -15.65 13.90 -14.06
N ALA A 186 -15.92 12.93 -14.95
CA ALA A 186 -15.66 11.52 -14.67
C ALA A 186 -14.16 11.29 -14.44
N SER A 187 -13.31 11.81 -15.33
CA SER A 187 -11.85 11.71 -15.20
C SER A 187 -11.35 12.25 -13.86
N ARG A 188 -11.89 13.40 -13.40
CA ARG A 188 -11.52 13.96 -12.10
C ARG A 188 -12.00 13.09 -10.94
N ALA A 189 -13.25 12.62 -11.01
CA ALA A 189 -13.84 11.77 -9.98
C ALA A 189 -13.08 10.45 -9.80
N TRP A 190 -12.71 9.79 -10.92
CA TRP A 190 -11.90 8.57 -10.90
C TRP A 190 -10.51 8.78 -10.31
N ARG A 191 -9.82 9.89 -10.63
CA ARG A 191 -8.52 10.19 -10.00
C ARG A 191 -8.62 10.30 -8.49
N ILE A 192 -9.66 10.98 -8.00
CA ILE A 192 -9.92 11.11 -6.56
C ILE A 192 -10.21 9.73 -5.95
N LEU A 193 -11.11 8.95 -6.57
CA LEU A 193 -11.47 7.61 -6.09
C LEU A 193 -10.25 6.69 -6.02
N ILE A 194 -9.45 6.60 -7.09
CA ILE A 194 -8.28 5.72 -7.15
C ILE A 194 -7.25 6.13 -6.09
N ALA A 195 -6.98 7.43 -5.94
CA ALA A 195 -6.09 7.91 -4.89
C ALA A 195 -6.59 7.52 -3.50
N CYS A 196 -7.89 7.71 -3.20
CA CYS A 196 -8.48 7.26 -1.94
C CYS A 196 -8.30 5.74 -1.72
N VAL A 197 -8.56 4.93 -2.76
CA VAL A 197 -8.43 3.46 -2.67
C VAL A 197 -6.99 3.07 -2.36
N ILE A 198 -6.01 3.65 -3.06
CA ILE A 198 -4.59 3.33 -2.86
C ILE A 198 -4.10 3.79 -1.48
N ASP A 199 -4.51 4.97 -1.04
CA ASP A 199 -4.16 5.50 0.29
C ASP A 199 -4.72 4.60 1.41
N GLU A 200 -5.97 4.15 1.29
CA GLU A 200 -6.61 3.28 2.29
C GLU A 200 -6.09 1.83 2.24
N LEU A 201 -5.75 1.30 1.05
CA LEU A 201 -5.06 0.00 0.90
C LEU A 201 -3.72 0.04 1.62
N ARG A 202 -2.94 1.08 1.37
CA ARG A 202 -1.64 1.29 2.03
C ARG A 202 -1.80 1.43 3.54
N THR A 203 -2.79 2.21 3.99
CA THR A 203 -3.05 2.39 5.42
C THR A 203 -3.35 1.06 6.10
N GLY A 204 -4.29 0.28 5.56
CA GLY A 204 -4.61 -1.05 6.10
C GLY A 204 -3.42 -2.00 6.11
N PHE A 205 -2.60 -1.97 5.05
CA PHE A 205 -1.35 -2.73 4.97
C PHE A 205 -0.35 -2.33 6.06
N GLU A 206 -0.08 -1.04 6.21
CA GLU A 206 0.91 -0.53 7.16
C GLU A 206 0.49 -0.78 8.62
N ASP A 207 -0.79 -0.63 8.93
CA ASP A 207 -1.34 -0.91 10.25
C ASP A 207 -1.14 -2.38 10.62
N GLU A 208 -1.54 -3.32 9.74
CA GLU A 208 -1.40 -4.75 10.01
C GLU A 208 0.07 -5.19 10.02
N HIS A 209 0.90 -4.68 9.10
CA HIS A 209 2.32 -5.00 9.07
C HIS A 209 3.05 -4.59 10.37
N ARG A 210 2.69 -3.44 10.95
CA ARG A 210 3.22 -3.01 12.26
C ARG A 210 2.76 -3.92 13.39
N LEU A 211 1.50 -4.35 13.39
CA LEU A 211 0.96 -5.28 14.39
C LEU A 211 1.66 -6.64 14.35
N VAL A 212 1.78 -7.22 13.16
CA VAL A 212 2.46 -8.50 12.93
C VAL A 212 3.93 -8.41 13.35
N THR A 213 4.63 -7.32 13.02
CA THR A 213 6.01 -7.06 13.45
C THR A 213 6.15 -6.99 14.96
N ARG A 214 5.29 -6.25 15.65
CA ARG A 214 5.31 -6.16 17.13
C ARG A 214 5.05 -7.49 17.81
N ARG A 215 4.10 -8.29 17.31
CA ARG A 215 3.79 -9.62 17.86
C ARG A 215 4.99 -10.55 17.79
N SER A 216 5.72 -10.54 16.67
CA SER A 216 6.93 -11.36 16.51
C SER A 216 8.12 -10.90 17.35
N SER A 217 8.17 -9.62 17.74
CA SER A 217 9.18 -9.13 18.69
C SER A 217 8.83 -9.39 20.15
N SER A 218 7.57 -9.71 20.47
CA SER A 218 7.11 -10.00 21.84
C SER A 218 7.16 -11.50 22.17
N SER A 219 7.39 -12.37 21.18
CA SER A 219 7.50 -13.81 21.35
C SER A 219 8.93 -14.30 21.61
N SER A 220 9.88 -13.39 21.84
CA SER A 220 11.30 -13.71 22.11
C SER A 220 11.69 -13.62 23.60
N ASP A 221 10.72 -13.52 24.51
CA ASP A 221 10.96 -13.56 25.96
C ASP A 221 10.53 -14.91 26.57
N LEU A 222 11.23 -15.99 26.19
CA LEU A 222 11.26 -17.22 26.98
C LEU A 222 12.71 -17.45 27.44
N PRO A 223 12.96 -17.68 28.74
CA PRO A 223 14.31 -17.84 29.25
C PRO A 223 14.96 -19.12 28.74
N ASP A 224 16.16 -18.95 28.21
CA ASP A 224 17.10 -19.97 27.77
C ASP A 224 17.71 -20.66 29.01
N GLU A 225 16.94 -21.50 29.70
CA GLU A 225 17.45 -22.43 30.72
C GLU A 225 16.61 -23.70 30.72
N MET A 226 17.16 -24.76 30.09
CA MET A 226 17.14 -26.15 30.56
C MET A 226 17.43 -27.09 29.39
N LEU A 227 18.67 -27.17 28.94
CA LEU A 227 19.24 -28.40 28.37
C LEU A 227 20.75 -28.42 28.67
N LEU A 228 21.09 -28.68 29.93
CA LEU A 228 22.41 -29.19 30.28
C LEU A 228 22.34 -30.71 30.38
N GLU A 229 23.27 -31.32 29.62
CA GLU A 229 23.97 -32.58 29.88
C GLU A 229 23.22 -33.90 29.69
N GLU A 230 23.57 -34.58 28.60
CA GLU A 230 24.17 -35.92 28.74
C GLU A 230 25.19 -36.15 27.61
N GLU A 231 26.48 -36.17 27.96
CA GLU A 231 27.54 -36.70 27.10
C GLU A 231 27.49 -38.24 27.07
N ALA A 232 27.75 -38.85 25.91
CA ALA A 232 28.83 -39.85 25.77
C ALA A 232 29.03 -40.34 24.32
N ALA A 233 30.26 -40.14 23.83
CA ALA A 233 31.10 -41.08 23.07
C ALA A 233 30.65 -41.64 21.70
N ASN A 234 31.27 -41.18 20.61
CA ASN A 234 32.38 -41.88 19.93
C ASN A 234 32.79 -41.18 18.62
N GLY A 235 34.09 -41.19 18.34
CA GLY A 235 34.71 -40.47 17.21
C GLY A 235 34.45 -41.06 15.83
N ASP A 236 34.54 -40.21 14.81
CA ASP A 236 35.54 -40.24 13.73
C ASP A 236 35.33 -39.01 12.83
N GLU A 237 36.40 -38.32 12.48
CA GLU A 237 36.39 -37.15 11.60
C GLU A 237 36.07 -37.54 10.15
N ILE A 238 35.00 -36.98 9.57
CA ILE A 238 34.86 -36.77 8.12
C ILE A 238 34.30 -35.36 7.89
N PRO A 239 34.95 -34.47 7.11
CA PRO A 239 34.40 -33.16 6.79
C PRO A 239 33.14 -33.32 5.91
N ARG A 240 31.96 -32.99 6.45
CA ARG A 240 30.71 -32.94 5.67
C ARG A 240 30.47 -31.55 5.08
N CYS A 241 30.01 -31.56 3.84
CA CYS A 241 29.69 -30.45 2.95
C CYS A 241 28.65 -29.48 3.57
N PRO A 242 28.74 -28.15 3.37
CA PRO A 242 27.93 -27.14 4.10
C PRO A 242 26.49 -26.96 3.61
N TYR A 243 25.93 -27.92 2.86
CA TYR A 243 24.53 -27.91 2.43
C TYR A 243 23.79 -29.15 2.93
N SER A 244 23.49 -29.18 4.22
CA SER A 244 22.41 -29.99 4.77
C SER A 244 21.60 -29.11 5.71
N ALA A 245 20.52 -28.53 5.19
CA ALA A 245 19.49 -27.93 6.02
C ALA A 245 18.98 -29.00 7.00
N SER A 246 19.03 -28.69 8.29
CA SER A 246 18.60 -29.60 9.34
C SER A 246 17.11 -29.89 9.20
N SER A 247 16.67 -31.14 9.41
CA SER A 247 15.24 -31.46 9.43
C SER A 247 14.48 -30.69 10.51
N ALA A 248 15.20 -30.15 11.51
CA ALA A 248 14.66 -29.26 12.54
C ALA A 248 14.06 -27.96 11.96
N ASP A 249 14.64 -27.41 10.88
CA ASP A 249 14.14 -26.17 10.25
C ASP A 249 12.84 -26.43 9.47
N ALA A 250 12.68 -27.64 8.95
CA ALA A 250 11.48 -28.07 8.24
C ALA A 250 10.33 -28.40 9.20
N GLU A 251 10.64 -28.98 10.36
CA GLU A 251 9.66 -29.26 11.42
C GLU A 251 9.15 -27.98 12.10
N ASP A 252 10.02 -26.97 12.29
CA ASP A 252 9.63 -25.65 12.78
C ASP A 252 8.64 -24.94 11.83
N LEU A 253 8.87 -25.04 10.52
CA LEU A 253 7.96 -24.49 9.51
C LEU A 253 6.60 -25.22 9.50
N GLN A 254 6.58 -26.55 9.61
CA GLN A 254 5.34 -27.31 9.70
C GLN A 254 4.54 -26.99 10.96
N THR A 255 5.22 -26.77 12.07
CA THR A 255 4.60 -26.40 13.36
C THR A 255 3.93 -25.04 13.26
N LYS A 256 4.60 -24.05 12.65
CA LYS A 256 4.04 -22.71 12.41
C LYS A 256 2.81 -22.72 11.49
N LEU A 257 2.81 -23.58 10.46
CA LEU A 257 1.65 -23.77 9.58
C LEU A 257 0.46 -24.43 10.29
N ARG A 258 0.72 -25.31 11.25
CA ARG A 258 -0.32 -25.96 12.06
C ARG A 258 -0.98 -24.99 13.05
N GLU A 259 -0.21 -24.09 13.65
CA GLU A 259 -0.76 -23.03 14.52
C GLU A 259 -1.64 -22.04 13.75
N LEU A 260 -1.23 -21.66 12.53
CA LEU A 260 -2.03 -20.83 11.62
C LEU A 260 -3.40 -21.44 11.31
N ARG A 261 -3.47 -22.77 11.20
CA ARG A 261 -4.71 -23.52 10.93
C ARG A 261 -5.69 -23.46 12.11
N LEU A 262 -5.19 -23.62 13.34
CA LEU A 262 -6.02 -23.62 14.56
C LEU A 262 -6.65 -22.25 14.84
N GLN A 263 -5.92 -21.17 14.55
CA GLN A 263 -6.43 -19.80 14.72
C GLN A 263 -7.54 -19.46 13.72
N TYR A 264 -7.47 -20.01 12.49
CA TYR A 264 -8.47 -19.77 11.45
C TYR A 264 -9.79 -20.54 11.70
N THR A 265 -9.70 -21.77 12.21
CA THR A 265 -10.88 -22.62 12.49
C THR A 265 -11.70 -22.16 13.71
N SER A 266 -11.13 -21.35 14.60
CA SER A 266 -11.81 -20.92 15.84
C SER A 266 -12.69 -19.68 15.68
N THR A 267 -12.64 -18.97 14.56
CA THR A 267 -13.33 -17.67 14.38
C THR A 267 -14.49 -17.68 13.39
N VAL A 268 -14.89 -18.84 12.86
CA VAL A 268 -16.03 -18.95 11.96
C VAL A 268 -17.01 -19.99 12.51
N PRO A 269 -18.27 -19.61 12.84
CA PRO A 269 -19.28 -20.60 13.20
C PRO A 269 -19.52 -21.53 12.02
N LEU A 270 -19.47 -22.84 12.27
CA LEU A 270 -19.97 -23.84 11.34
C LEU A 270 -21.49 -23.63 11.22
N GLN A 271 -21.95 -23.26 10.02
CA GLN A 271 -23.36 -23.42 9.63
C GLN A 271 -23.58 -24.84 9.14
#